data_AF-A0A5B8XJQ6-F1
#
_entry.id   AF-A0A5B8XJQ6-F1
#
_cell.length_a   1.000
_cell.length_b   1.000
_cell.length_c   1.000
_cell.angle_alpha   90.00
_cell.angle_beta   90.00
_cell.angle_gamma   90.00
#
_symmetry.space_group_name_H-M   'P 1'
#
loop_
_entity.id
_entity.type
_entity.pdbx_description
1 polymer ?
#
loop_
_entity_poly.entity_id
_entity_poly.type
_entity_poly.pdbx_seq_one_letter_code
_entity_poly.pdbx_strand_id
1 'polypeptide(L)'
;MKHVLLMFAMVFLTGLSAPAFANDTQEQIAQYQTVLDKIQEDTSVEAFAADFEMVQKWLKEAEVLAANGDRDAAAKRLRRVDLGVELVRALAASAQIRQAAQEQEEAAHKAPETIAELEGEVEALTKKKRELEQELQRLR
;
A
#
# COMPACT_ATOMS: atom_id res chain seq x y z
N MET A 1 -6.48 -27.41 -3.86
CA MET A 1 -6.22 -26.30 -4.78
C MET A 1 -7.21 -26.33 -5.93
N LYS A 2 -8.08 -25.31 -5.98
CA LYS A 2 -8.81 -24.74 -7.14
C LYS A 2 -10.09 -24.13 -6.59
N HIS A 3 -10.06 -22.80 -6.48
CA HIS A 3 -11.20 -21.95 -6.21
C HIS A 3 -12.18 -21.94 -7.40
N VAL A 4 -13.31 -21.28 -7.16
CA VAL A 4 -14.19 -20.61 -8.13
C VAL A 4 -15.42 -21.45 -8.51
N LEU A 5 -16.61 -21.08 -8.03
CA LEU A 5 -17.54 -20.17 -8.74
C LEU A 5 -18.93 -20.15 -8.08
N LEU A 6 -19.53 -18.94 -8.06
CA LEU A 6 -20.96 -18.66 -8.14
C LEU A 6 -21.85 -18.86 -6.89
N MET A 7 -22.05 -17.78 -6.13
CA MET A 7 -23.28 -17.57 -5.37
C MET A 7 -23.92 -16.25 -5.81
N PHE A 8 -24.89 -16.37 -6.71
CA PHE A 8 -25.76 -15.31 -7.20
C PHE A 8 -26.85 -15.10 -6.13
N ALA A 9 -26.76 -14.03 -5.34
CA ALA A 9 -27.83 -13.62 -4.44
C ALA A 9 -28.34 -12.23 -4.85
N MET A 10 -29.27 -12.27 -5.80
CA MET A 10 -30.09 -11.14 -6.21
C MET A 10 -31.14 -10.90 -5.11
N VAL A 11 -30.93 -9.89 -4.26
CA VAL A 11 -31.97 -9.37 -3.37
C VAL A 11 -32.44 -8.03 -3.94
N PHE A 12 -33.52 -8.11 -4.69
CA PHE A 12 -34.40 -6.98 -4.99
C PHE A 12 -35.11 -6.60 -3.69
N LEU A 13 -34.72 -5.49 -3.06
CA LEU A 13 -35.55 -4.79 -2.08
C LEU A 13 -35.75 -3.35 -2.53
N THR A 14 -36.86 -3.10 -3.22
CA THR A 14 -37.42 -1.78 -3.42
C THR A 14 -38.13 -1.34 -2.15
N GLY A 15 -37.59 -0.33 -1.47
CA GLY A 15 -38.19 0.34 -0.31
C GLY A 15 -38.20 1.86 -0.51
N LEU A 16 -39.37 2.46 -0.37
CA LEU A 16 -39.76 3.85 -0.63
C LEU A 16 -38.88 4.95 0.02
N SER A 17 -38.40 5.86 -0.84
CA SER A 17 -38.30 7.33 -0.71
C SER A 17 -38.01 7.99 0.66
N ALA A 18 -36.74 8.35 0.85
CA ALA A 18 -36.27 9.60 1.48
C ALA A 18 -35.14 10.17 0.59
N PRO A 19 -34.83 11.48 0.56
CA PRO A 19 -33.77 11.99 -0.30
C PRO A 19 -32.41 11.42 0.16
N ALA A 20 -31.91 10.45 -0.59
CA ALA A 20 -30.70 9.66 -0.30
C ALA A 20 -29.38 10.46 -0.32
N PHE A 21 -29.43 11.76 -0.54
CA PHE A 21 -28.25 12.59 -0.79
C PHE A 21 -27.53 13.09 0.48
N ALA A 22 -28.15 12.98 1.66
CA ALA A 22 -27.55 13.48 2.91
C ALA A 22 -26.58 12.48 3.56
N ASN A 23 -26.93 11.19 3.55
CA ASN A 23 -26.07 10.13 4.11
C ASN A 23 -24.85 9.86 3.23
N ASP A 24 -25.00 10.00 1.90
CA ASP A 24 -23.95 9.72 0.92
C ASP A 24 -22.72 10.64 1.08
N THR A 25 -22.92 11.93 1.36
CA THR A 25 -21.80 12.89 1.50
C THR A 25 -20.94 12.60 2.74
N GLN A 26 -21.56 12.31 3.88
CA GLN A 26 -20.82 12.01 5.12
C GLN A 26 -20.09 10.67 5.03
N GLU A 27 -20.72 9.68 4.40
CA GLU A 27 -20.10 8.39 4.14
C GLU A 27 -18.88 8.54 3.21
N GLN A 28 -19.01 9.30 2.11
CA GLN A 28 -17.89 9.58 1.20
C GLN A 28 -16.73 10.31 1.90
N ILE A 29 -17.02 11.30 2.76
CA ILE A 29 -16.00 12.00 3.55
C ILE A 29 -15.21 11.00 4.41
N ALA A 30 -15.91 10.14 5.14
CA ALA A 30 -15.28 9.14 6.00
C ALA A 30 -14.45 8.12 5.19
N GLN A 31 -14.95 7.71 4.01
CA GLN A 31 -14.23 6.82 3.10
C GLN A 31 -12.93 7.47 2.59
N TYR A 32 -12.98 8.71 2.12
CA TYR A 32 -11.78 9.41 1.66
C TYR A 32 -10.78 9.65 2.79
N GLN A 33 -11.25 9.98 3.99
CA GLN A 33 -10.39 10.12 5.16
C GLN A 33 -9.64 8.80 5.45
N THR A 34 -10.38 7.68 5.52
CA THR A 34 -9.79 6.35 5.73
C THR A 34 -8.73 6.01 4.68
N VAL A 35 -8.97 6.37 3.42
CA VAL A 35 -8.01 6.14 2.34
C VAL A 35 -6.75 6.98 2.52
N LEU A 36 -6.88 8.26 2.85
CA LEU A 36 -5.74 9.16 3.05
C LEU A 36 -4.91 8.73 4.26
N ASP A 37 -5.57 8.38 5.37
CA ASP A 37 -4.91 7.88 6.58
C ASP A 37 -4.12 6.61 6.28
N LYS A 38 -4.73 5.67 5.55
CA LYS A 38 -4.04 4.44 5.13
C LYS A 38 -2.81 4.72 4.26
N ILE A 39 -2.89 5.68 3.34
CA ILE A 39 -1.73 6.05 2.49
C ILE A 39 -0.60 6.61 3.36
N GLN A 40 -0.93 7.41 4.37
CA GLN A 40 0.04 7.98 5.29
C GLN A 40 0.67 6.93 6.22
N GLU A 41 -0.08 5.89 6.60
CA GLU A 41 0.42 4.75 7.36
C GLU A 41 1.33 3.84 6.51
N ASP A 42 0.93 3.55 5.27
CA ASP A 42 1.59 2.56 4.41
C ASP A 42 2.81 3.13 3.65
N THR A 43 2.91 4.46 3.50
CA THR A 43 3.94 5.09 2.65
C THR A 43 4.41 6.42 3.22
N SER A 44 5.73 6.70 3.14
CA SER A 44 6.22 8.05 3.42
C SER A 44 5.65 9.05 2.42
N VAL A 45 4.90 10.03 2.93
CA VAL A 45 4.27 11.08 2.12
C VAL A 45 5.21 12.22 1.74
N GLU A 46 6.47 12.22 2.23
CA GLU A 46 7.41 13.33 2.05
C GLU A 46 7.61 13.74 0.59
N ALA A 47 7.67 12.76 -0.32
CA ALA A 47 7.86 13.00 -1.75
C ALA A 47 6.66 13.68 -2.44
N PHE A 48 5.48 13.65 -1.82
CA PHE A 48 4.23 14.19 -2.37
C PHE A 48 3.40 14.95 -1.31
N ALA A 49 4.08 15.50 -0.29
CA ALA A 49 3.42 16.10 0.87
C ALA A 49 2.50 17.27 0.48
N ALA A 50 2.93 18.10 -0.47
CA ALA A 50 2.13 19.23 -0.95
C ALA A 50 0.80 18.78 -1.59
N ASP A 51 0.82 17.71 -2.39
CA ASP A 51 -0.39 17.16 -3.00
C ASP A 51 -1.29 16.51 -1.95
N PHE A 52 -0.69 15.78 -1.00
CA PHE A 52 -1.41 15.15 0.10
C PHE A 52 -2.13 16.18 0.99
N GLU A 53 -1.43 17.22 1.44
CA GLU A 53 -1.97 18.31 2.25
C GLU A 53 -3.08 19.08 1.51
N MET A 54 -2.92 19.30 0.20
CA MET A 54 -3.91 19.96 -0.63
C MET A 54 -5.22 19.15 -0.68
N VAL A 55 -5.13 17.83 -0.83
CA VAL A 55 -6.30 16.94 -0.86
C VAL A 55 -6.97 16.88 0.51
N GLN A 56 -6.20 16.78 1.61
CA GLN A 56 -6.74 16.87 2.96
C GLN A 56 -7.48 18.19 3.22
N LYS A 57 -6.91 19.31 2.75
CA LYS A 57 -7.56 20.62 2.83
C LYS A 57 -8.90 20.62 2.07
N TRP A 58 -8.94 20.06 0.86
CA TRP A 58 -10.20 19.99 0.10
C TRP A 58 -11.24 19.08 0.76
N LEU A 59 -10.83 17.98 1.39
CA LEU A 59 -11.72 17.11 2.14
C LEU A 59 -12.30 17.84 3.36
N LYS A 60 -11.48 18.56 4.11
CA LYS A 60 -11.94 19.40 5.23
C LYS A 60 -12.88 20.51 4.76
N GLU A 61 -12.60 21.13 3.62
CA GLU A 61 -13.51 22.12 3.03
C GLU A 61 -14.86 21.49 2.63
N ALA A 62 -14.87 20.25 2.13
CA ALA A 62 -16.11 19.52 1.83
C ALA A 62 -16.92 19.22 3.10
N GLU A 63 -16.24 18.80 4.18
CA GLU A 63 -16.85 18.55 5.48
C GLU A 63 -17.52 19.80 6.05
N VAL A 64 -16.84 20.95 6.00
CA VAL A 64 -17.40 22.23 6.44
C VAL A 64 -18.63 22.63 5.61
N LEU A 65 -18.57 22.47 4.28
CA LEU A 65 -19.73 22.76 3.41
C LEU A 65 -20.92 21.84 3.73
N ALA A 66 -20.66 20.55 3.95
CA ALA A 66 -21.69 19.58 4.33
C ALA A 66 -22.32 19.92 5.69
N ALA A 67 -21.50 20.30 6.69
CA ALA A 67 -21.96 20.71 8.01
C ALA A 67 -22.80 22.00 7.98
N ASN A 68 -22.47 22.92 7.09
CA ASN A 68 -23.23 24.16 6.86
C ASN A 68 -24.53 23.94 6.04
N GLY A 69 -24.80 22.72 5.59
CA GLY A 69 -25.97 22.37 4.79
C GLY A 69 -25.85 22.70 3.29
N ASP A 70 -24.70 23.17 2.83
CA ASP A 70 -24.43 23.43 1.40
C ASP A 70 -24.03 22.14 0.68
N ARG A 71 -25.04 21.29 0.44
CA ARG A 71 -24.85 19.95 -0.12
C ARG A 71 -24.30 19.95 -1.54
N ASP A 72 -24.73 20.90 -2.38
CA ASP A 72 -24.27 20.97 -3.77
C ASP A 72 -22.81 21.41 -3.87
N ALA A 73 -22.40 22.37 -3.03
CA ALA A 73 -20.99 22.76 -2.96
C ALA A 73 -20.13 21.65 -2.35
N ALA A 74 -20.61 20.96 -1.31
CA ALA A 74 -19.94 19.81 -0.73
C ALA A 74 -19.74 18.70 -1.78
N ALA A 75 -20.78 18.32 -2.54
CA ALA A 75 -20.69 17.31 -3.59
C ALA A 75 -19.73 17.71 -4.72
N LYS A 76 -19.73 18.98 -5.14
CA LYS A 76 -18.73 19.51 -6.11
C LYS A 76 -17.32 19.40 -5.55
N ARG A 77 -17.13 19.70 -4.26
CA ARG A 77 -15.82 19.59 -3.62
C ARG A 77 -15.37 18.14 -3.50
N LEU A 78 -16.27 17.22 -3.15
CA LEU A 78 -15.95 15.79 -3.06
C LEU A 78 -15.51 15.19 -4.40
N ARG A 79 -16.10 15.59 -5.53
CA ARG A 79 -15.59 15.20 -6.85
C ARG A 79 -14.14 15.62 -7.10
N ARG A 80 -13.72 16.76 -6.53
CA ARG A 80 -12.33 17.20 -6.62
C ARG A 80 -11.42 16.41 -5.67
N VAL A 81 -11.93 16.08 -4.47
CA VAL A 81 -11.24 15.21 -3.52
C VAL A 81 -11.01 13.84 -4.15
N ASP A 82 -11.99 13.27 -4.82
CA ASP A 82 -11.91 11.98 -5.51
C ASP A 82 -10.71 11.91 -6.46
N LEU A 83 -10.62 12.85 -7.40
CA LEU A 83 -9.49 12.96 -8.33
C LEU A 83 -8.16 13.20 -7.60
N GLY A 84 -8.18 13.99 -6.52
CA GLY A 84 -7.01 14.22 -5.68
C GLY A 84 -6.52 12.95 -4.97
N VAL A 85 -7.45 12.14 -4.45
CA VAL A 85 -7.16 10.86 -3.81
C VAL A 85 -6.58 9.87 -4.82
N GLU A 86 -7.10 9.82 -6.05
CA GLU A 86 -6.51 9.01 -7.12
C GLU A 86 -5.07 9.45 -7.45
N LEU A 87 -4.82 10.75 -7.55
CA LEU A 87 -3.48 11.29 -7.76
C LEU A 87 -2.53 10.87 -6.61
N VAL A 88 -2.95 11.08 -5.37
CA VAL A 88 -2.16 10.72 -4.19
C VAL A 88 -1.86 9.22 -4.15
N ARG A 89 -2.82 8.35 -4.50
CA ARG A 89 -2.59 6.91 -4.62
C ARG A 89 -1.53 6.59 -5.67
N ALA A 90 -1.59 7.23 -6.84
CA ALA A 90 -0.60 7.03 -7.89
C ALA A 90 0.80 7.48 -7.46
N LEU A 91 0.90 8.61 -6.74
CA LEU A 91 2.16 9.10 -6.20
C LEU A 91 2.73 8.17 -5.12
N ALA A 92 1.89 7.67 -4.21
CA ALA A 92 2.29 6.69 -3.21
C ALA A 92 2.82 5.40 -3.85
N ALA A 93 2.10 4.86 -4.84
CA ALA A 93 2.56 3.69 -5.59
C ALA A 93 3.90 3.96 -6.32
N SER A 94 4.07 5.15 -6.90
CA SER A 94 5.33 5.55 -7.53
C SER A 94 6.49 5.63 -6.54
N ALA A 95 6.25 6.16 -5.34
CA ALA A 95 7.25 6.22 -4.27
C ALA A 95 7.69 4.82 -3.82
N GLN A 96 6.74 3.90 -3.63
CA GLN A 96 7.04 2.50 -3.29
C GLN A 96 7.85 1.79 -4.39
N ILE A 97 7.49 1.98 -5.66
CA ILE A 97 8.26 1.41 -6.78
C ILE A 97 9.69 1.93 -6.78
N ARG A 98 9.88 3.24 -6.55
CA ARG A 98 11.23 3.83 -6.48
C ARG A 98 12.04 3.24 -5.34
N GLN A 99 11.44 3.08 -4.16
CA GLN A 99 12.10 2.45 -3.02
C GLN A 99 12.47 1.00 -3.32
N ALA A 100 11.56 0.20 -3.88
CA ALA A 100 11.85 -1.18 -4.24
C ALA A 100 12.97 -1.29 -5.29
N ALA A 101 13.03 -0.36 -6.26
CA ALA A 101 14.12 -0.30 -7.23
C ALA A 101 15.46 0.04 -6.56
N GLN A 102 15.48 0.99 -5.63
CA GLN A 102 16.67 1.34 -4.84
C GLN A 102 17.17 0.13 -4.03
N GLU A 103 16.27 -0.56 -3.32
CA GLU A 103 16.60 -1.77 -2.55
C GLU A 103 17.13 -2.89 -3.44
N GLN A 104 16.57 -3.06 -4.64
CA GLN A 104 17.04 -4.03 -5.62
C GLN A 104 18.45 -3.69 -6.14
N GLU A 105 18.72 -2.42 -6.42
CA GLU A 105 20.04 -1.96 -6.87
C GLU A 105 21.11 -2.18 -5.78
N GLU A 106 20.79 -1.83 -4.53
CA GLU A 106 21.67 -2.07 -3.38
C GLU A 106 21.94 -3.56 -3.15
N ALA A 107 20.90 -4.40 -3.27
CA ALA A 107 21.06 -5.85 -3.17
C ALA A 107 21.93 -6.41 -4.31
N ALA A 108 21.73 -5.94 -5.54
CA ALA A 108 22.53 -6.36 -6.69
C ALA A 108 24.01 -5.95 -6.54
N HIS A 109 24.28 -4.77 -5.98
CA HIS A 109 25.64 -4.30 -5.73
C HIS A 109 26.35 -5.14 -4.65
N LYS A 110 25.63 -5.58 -3.61
CA LYS A 110 26.19 -6.41 -2.53
C LYS A 110 26.28 -7.90 -2.87
N ALA A 111 25.51 -8.37 -3.85
CA ALA A 111 25.42 -9.78 -4.18
C ALA A 111 26.78 -10.46 -4.48
N PRO A 112 27.72 -9.86 -5.23
CA PRO A 112 29.02 -10.50 -5.49
C PRO A 112 29.85 -10.74 -4.23
N GLU A 113 29.84 -9.80 -3.28
CA GLU A 113 30.56 -9.92 -2.01
C GLU A 113 29.97 -11.05 -1.16
N THR A 114 28.64 -11.08 -1.04
CA THR A 114 27.92 -12.14 -0.31
C THR A 114 28.12 -13.51 -0.96
N ILE A 115 28.16 -13.60 -2.29
CA ILE A 115 28.45 -14.85 -3.01
C ILE A 115 29.86 -15.33 -2.67
N ALA A 116 30.85 -14.44 -2.74
CA ALA A 116 32.24 -14.80 -2.44
C ALA A 116 32.43 -15.26 -0.98
N GLU A 117 31.75 -14.62 -0.03
CA GLU A 117 31.74 -15.03 1.38
C GLU A 117 31.15 -16.43 1.55
N LEU A 118 29.96 -16.68 0.98
CA LEU A 118 29.29 -17.97 1.04
C LEU A 118 30.10 -19.08 0.36
N GLU A 119 30.75 -18.81 -0.77
CA GLU A 119 31.65 -19.75 -1.43
C GLU A 119 32.83 -20.14 -0.52
N GLY A 120 33.44 -19.16 0.17
CA GLY A 120 34.48 -19.40 1.15
C GLY A 120 34.03 -20.25 2.34
N GLU A 121 32.82 -20.01 2.87
CA GLU A 121 32.24 -20.83 3.93
C GLU A 121 31.99 -22.27 3.48
N VAL A 122 31.44 -22.45 2.27
CA VAL A 122 31.21 -23.78 1.69
C VAL A 122 32.53 -24.54 1.52
N GLU A 123 33.59 -23.89 1.06
CA GLU A 123 34.92 -24.50 0.96
C GLU A 123 35.46 -24.91 2.33
N ALA A 124 35.37 -24.03 3.33
CA ALA A 124 35.84 -24.29 4.69
C ALA A 124 35.09 -25.48 5.33
N LEU A 125 33.76 -25.50 5.20
CA LEU A 125 32.92 -26.60 5.69
C LEU A 125 33.22 -27.91 4.96
N THR A 126 33.43 -27.86 3.64
CA THR A 126 33.79 -29.03 2.85
C THR A 126 35.15 -29.60 3.27
N LYS A 127 36.13 -28.74 3.54
CA LYS A 127 37.44 -29.15 4.06
C LYS A 127 37.32 -29.82 5.43
N LYS A 128 36.60 -29.17 6.36
CA LYS A 128 36.37 -29.70 7.71
C LYS A 128 35.65 -31.05 7.69
N LYS A 129 34.67 -31.22 6.79
CA LYS A 129 34.00 -32.51 6.59
C LYS A 129 35.00 -33.60 6.18
N ARG A 130 35.88 -33.34 5.20
CA ARG A 130 36.89 -34.32 4.76
C ARG A 130 37.87 -34.67 5.88
N GLU A 131 38.32 -33.68 6.66
CA GLU A 131 39.21 -33.90 7.80
C GLU A 131 38.56 -34.82 8.84
N LEU A 132 37.30 -34.54 9.21
CA LEU A 132 36.53 -35.37 10.13
C LEU A 132 36.32 -36.79 9.59
N GLU A 133 36.03 -36.95 8.29
CA GLU A 133 35.88 -38.27 7.66
C GLU A 133 37.18 -39.09 7.71
N GLN A 134 38.33 -38.46 7.50
CA GLN A 134 39.65 -39.12 7.63
C GLN A 134 39.95 -39.51 9.07
N GLU A 135 39.62 -38.67 10.04
CA GLU A 135 39.80 -38.97 11.46
C GLU A 135 38.92 -40.15 11.89
N LEU A 136 37.66 -40.18 11.43
CA LEU A 136 36.72 -41.27 11.67
C LEU A 136 37.20 -42.60 11.07
N GLN A 137 37.85 -42.57 9.90
CA GLN A 137 38.46 -43.75 9.30
C GLN A 137 39.69 -44.24 10.08
N ARG A 138 40.48 -43.35 10.70
CA ARG A 138 41.64 -43.72 11.52
C ARG A 138 41.25 -44.31 12.88
N LEU A 139 40.08 -43.95 13.39
CA LEU A 139 39.53 -44.45 14.66
C LEU A 139 38.76 -45.78 14.49
N ARG A 140 38.51 -46.21 13.26
CA ARG A 140 37.90 -47.50 12.92
C ARG A 140 38.98 -48.53 12.59
#